data_AF-A0AAU5L9N8-F1
#
_entry.id   AF-A0AAU5L9N8-F1
#
_cell.length_a   1.000
_cell.length_b   1.000
_cell.length_c   1.000
_cell.angle_alpha   90.00
_cell.angle_beta   90.00
_cell.angle_gamma   90.00
#
_symmetry.space_group_name_H-M   'P 1'
#
loop_
_entity.id
_entity.type
_entity.pdbx_description
1 polymer ?
#
loop_
_entity_poly.entity_id
_entity_poly.type
_entity_poly.pdbx_seq_one_letter_code
_entity_poly.pdbx_strand_id
1 'polypeptide(L)'
;MQLIVHEHPVGRAATNYIARADLAPFGLDGQAEQLWLKAVNDGSYEVACIPFSTYGIALGDTVLLNDDDYVSEVVGTSQHRTLRLLFTPDLPASDLQLAAGRIKTEITAAGLLSEWNGERFVAVDVPPNAEPSELFAVMEAAVNAGHAFWEWANAMPFASSS
;
A
#
# COMPACT_ATOMS: atom_id res chain seq x y z
N MET A 1 15.28 6.93 12.47
CA MET A 1 14.32 6.85 11.35
C MET A 1 14.00 5.40 11.10
N GLN A 2 12.75 5.00 11.26
CA GLN A 2 12.27 3.66 10.93
C GLN A 2 11.78 3.67 9.49
N LEU A 3 12.16 2.67 8.69
CA LEU A 3 11.81 2.59 7.28
C LEU A 3 10.91 1.38 7.04
N ILE A 4 9.73 1.60 6.49
CA ILE A 4 8.86 0.55 5.97
C ILE A 4 9.33 0.22 4.56
N VAL A 5 9.58 -1.06 4.28
CA VAL A 5 10.14 -1.52 3.00
C VAL A 5 9.22 -2.51 2.30
N HIS A 6 9.35 -2.58 0.97
CA HIS A 6 8.61 -3.51 0.13
C HIS A 6 9.53 -4.66 -0.28
N GLU A 7 9.27 -5.86 0.25
CA GLU A 7 10.09 -7.04 -0.06
C GLU A 7 9.89 -7.52 -1.52
N HIS A 8 8.63 -7.46 -1.97
CA HIS A 8 8.18 -7.96 -3.26
C HIS A 8 7.25 -6.96 -3.96
N PRO A 9 7.74 -5.76 -4.34
CA PRO A 9 6.91 -4.76 -4.98
C PRO A 9 6.38 -5.23 -6.34
N VAL A 10 5.13 -4.95 -6.63
CA VAL A 10 4.43 -5.51 -7.81
C VAL A 10 5.03 -5.04 -9.13
N GLY A 11 5.53 -3.81 -9.19
CA GLY A 11 6.15 -3.21 -10.37
C GLY A 11 7.68 -3.32 -10.40
N ARG A 12 8.28 -4.28 -9.67
CA ARG A 12 9.74 -4.43 -9.61
C ARG A 12 10.36 -4.66 -11.00
N ALA A 13 11.38 -3.86 -11.30
CA ALA A 13 12.14 -3.85 -12.54
C ALA A 13 13.58 -3.36 -12.29
N ALA A 14 14.49 -3.67 -13.22
CA ALA A 14 15.91 -3.33 -13.09
C ALA A 14 16.20 -1.82 -13.09
N THR A 15 15.27 -1.01 -13.61
CA THR A 15 15.41 0.44 -13.79
C THR A 15 14.56 1.24 -12.80
N ASN A 16 14.03 0.61 -11.75
CA ASN A 16 13.30 1.37 -10.75
C ASN A 16 14.22 2.31 -9.99
N TYR A 17 13.62 3.40 -9.54
CA TYR A 17 14.20 4.37 -8.63
C TYR A 17 13.59 4.18 -7.24
N ILE A 18 14.36 4.38 -6.17
CA ILE A 18 13.87 4.26 -4.79
C ILE A 18 13.79 5.66 -4.19
N ALA A 19 12.61 6.03 -3.72
CA ALA A 19 12.36 7.26 -2.98
C ALA A 19 11.69 6.96 -1.63
N ARG A 20 11.32 8.00 -0.89
CA ARG A 20 10.63 7.89 0.39
C ARG A 20 9.36 8.73 0.42
N ALA A 21 8.37 8.28 1.17
CA ALA A 21 7.28 9.13 1.64
C ALA A 21 7.44 9.32 3.15
N ASP A 22 7.36 10.57 3.60
CA ASP A 22 7.36 10.88 5.02
C ASP A 22 6.01 10.53 5.63
N LEU A 23 6.03 9.86 6.80
CA LEU A 23 4.83 9.43 7.49
C LEU A 23 4.48 10.32 8.69
N ALA A 24 5.29 11.33 9.00
CA ALA A 24 4.98 12.30 10.04
C ALA A 24 3.60 12.99 9.85
N PRO A 25 3.17 13.38 8.63
CA PRO A 25 1.84 13.97 8.42
C PRO A 25 0.68 13.04 8.79
N PHE A 26 0.94 11.73 8.90
CA PHE A 26 -0.03 10.71 9.26
C PHE A 26 0.15 10.19 10.70
N GLY A 27 0.88 10.94 11.54
CA GLY A 27 1.08 10.63 12.96
C GLY A 27 2.14 9.56 13.25
N LEU A 28 3.00 9.26 12.28
CA LEU A 28 4.11 8.31 12.42
C LEU A 28 5.45 9.05 12.36
N ASP A 29 5.64 10.00 13.28
CA ASP A 29 6.84 10.83 13.36
C ASP A 29 8.15 10.01 13.35
N GLY A 30 9.11 10.47 12.53
CA GLY A 30 10.40 9.81 12.39
C GLY A 30 10.37 8.48 11.63
N GLN A 31 9.25 8.18 10.96
CA GLN A 31 9.10 7.04 10.06
C GLN A 31 8.94 7.50 8.62
N ALA A 32 9.45 6.68 7.70
CA ALA A 32 9.25 6.86 6.28
C ALA A 32 8.86 5.52 5.65
N GLU A 33 8.18 5.61 4.52
CA GLU A 33 7.91 4.47 3.67
C GLU A 33 8.80 4.53 2.43
N GLN A 34 9.47 3.43 2.10
CA GLN A 34 10.19 3.28 0.85
C GLN A 34 9.19 3.14 -0.30
N LEU A 35 9.31 3.94 -1.35
CA LEU A 35 8.52 3.76 -2.55
C LEU A 35 9.39 3.33 -3.73
N TRP A 36 8.90 2.36 -4.49
CA TRP A 36 9.48 1.96 -5.76
C TRP A 36 8.85 2.77 -6.88
N LEU A 37 9.69 3.40 -7.68
CA LEU A 37 9.28 4.36 -8.70
C LEU A 37 9.84 3.99 -10.07
N LYS A 38 9.21 4.53 -11.11
CA LYS A 38 9.69 4.49 -12.49
C LYS A 38 9.77 5.93 -13.01
N ALA A 39 10.95 6.35 -13.45
CA ALA A 39 11.12 7.68 -14.01
C ALA A 39 10.25 7.88 -15.26
N VAL A 40 9.63 9.05 -15.34
CA VAL A 40 8.94 9.57 -16.51
C VAL A 40 9.85 10.62 -17.19
N ASN A 41 9.72 10.81 -18.50
CA ASN A 41 10.67 11.62 -19.30
C ASN A 41 10.68 13.14 -18.96
N ASP A 42 9.85 13.59 -18.03
CA ASP A 42 9.64 14.99 -17.66
C ASP A 42 10.15 15.36 -16.26
N GLY A 43 10.84 14.44 -15.57
CA GLY A 43 11.32 14.64 -14.21
C GLY A 43 10.31 14.26 -13.13
N SER A 44 9.14 13.73 -13.51
CA SER A 44 8.21 13.06 -12.61
C SER A 44 8.46 11.56 -12.53
N TYR A 45 7.78 10.89 -11.60
CA TYR A 45 7.93 9.46 -11.36
C TYR A 45 6.58 8.79 -11.22
N GLU A 46 6.41 7.63 -11.85
CA GLU A 46 5.24 6.76 -11.67
C GLU A 46 5.50 5.81 -10.50
N VAL A 47 4.54 5.68 -9.60
CA VAL A 47 4.59 4.77 -8.44
C VAL A 47 4.43 3.33 -8.91
N ALA A 48 5.39 2.47 -8.57
CA ALA A 48 5.51 1.09 -9.02
C ALA A 48 5.36 0.05 -7.89
N CYS A 49 4.88 0.46 -6.73
CA CYS A 49 4.49 -0.41 -5.61
C CYS A 49 3.14 0.00 -5.04
N ILE A 50 2.57 -0.84 -4.18
CA ILE A 50 1.31 -0.57 -3.48
C ILE A 50 1.62 -0.02 -2.08
N PRO A 51 1.36 1.27 -1.78
CA PRO A 51 1.75 1.86 -0.50
C PRO A 51 1.04 1.23 0.70
N PHE A 52 1.82 0.81 1.68
CA PHE A 52 1.43 0.27 2.97
C PHE A 52 0.92 1.34 3.95
N SER A 53 1.53 2.53 4.04
CA SER A 53 1.22 3.48 5.12
C SER A 53 0.88 4.89 4.65
N THR A 54 1.54 5.36 3.60
CA THR A 54 1.34 6.71 3.05
C THR A 54 -0.07 6.87 2.51
N TYR A 55 -0.81 7.89 2.93
CA TYR A 55 -2.17 8.13 2.41
C TYR A 55 -2.14 8.94 1.12
N GLY A 56 -3.21 8.79 0.32
CA GLY A 56 -3.44 9.57 -0.89
C GLY A 56 -2.46 9.33 -2.05
N ILE A 57 -1.67 8.25 -1.98
CA ILE A 57 -0.86 7.72 -3.08
C ILE A 57 -1.30 6.29 -3.35
N ALA A 58 -1.46 5.95 -4.62
CA ALA A 58 -1.78 4.62 -5.10
C ALA A 58 -0.78 4.15 -6.17
N LEU A 59 -0.85 2.86 -6.51
CA LEU A 59 -0.10 2.28 -7.62
C LEU A 59 -0.41 3.04 -8.92
N GLY A 60 0.64 3.38 -9.67
CA GLY A 60 0.54 4.10 -10.94
C GLY A 60 0.33 5.61 -10.83
N ASP A 61 0.19 6.18 -9.63
CA ASP A 61 0.17 7.64 -9.47
C ASP A 61 1.48 8.25 -9.93
N THR A 62 1.43 9.49 -10.43
CA THR A 62 2.60 10.27 -10.82
C THR A 62 2.93 11.27 -9.72
N VAL A 63 4.19 11.26 -9.27
CA VAL A 63 4.68 12.06 -8.16
C VAL A 63 5.92 12.87 -8.53
N LEU A 64 6.14 13.96 -7.79
CA LEU A 64 7.39 14.71 -7.77
C LEU A 64 8.17 14.38 -6.50
N LEU A 65 9.50 14.50 -6.60
CA LEU A 65 10.41 14.36 -5.48
C LEU A 65 11.02 15.73 -5.11
N ASN A 66 11.37 15.92 -3.84
CA ASN A 66 12.28 16.99 -3.43
C ASN A 66 13.74 16.57 -3.57
N ASP A 67 14.67 17.49 -3.25
CA ASP A 67 16.12 17.26 -3.38
C ASP A 67 16.67 16.14 -2.46
N ASP A 68 15.89 15.72 -1.45
CA ASP A 68 16.23 14.65 -0.50
C ASP A 68 15.55 13.31 -0.86
N ASP A 69 15.04 13.15 -2.07
CA ASP A 69 14.36 11.95 -2.57
C ASP A 69 13.11 11.57 -1.74
N TYR A 70 12.41 12.58 -1.22
CA TYR A 70 11.07 12.40 -0.64
C TYR A 70 10.00 12.83 -1.64
N VAL A 71 8.88 12.11 -1.66
CA VAL A 71 7.69 12.53 -2.40
C VAL A 71 7.22 13.87 -1.85
N SER A 72 7.21 14.88 -2.70
CA SER A 72 6.79 16.24 -2.36
C SER A 72 5.34 16.48 -2.77
N GLU A 73 4.90 15.92 -3.90
CA GLU A 73 3.59 16.16 -4.50
C GLU A 73 3.10 14.97 -5.33
N VAL A 74 1.78 14.75 -5.36
CA VAL A 74 1.10 13.89 -6.34
C VAL A 74 0.55 14.76 -7.46
N VAL A 75 1.12 14.63 -8.66
CA VAL A 75 0.80 15.48 -9.83
C VAL A 75 -0.10 14.78 -10.85
N GLY A 76 -0.33 13.48 -10.69
CA GLY A 76 -1.25 12.72 -11.55
C GLY A 76 -1.79 11.49 -10.83
N THR A 77 -3.09 11.24 -10.96
CA THR A 77 -3.74 10.10 -10.33
C THR A 77 -3.97 8.97 -11.34
N SER A 78 -3.68 7.73 -10.97
CA SER A 78 -4.04 6.53 -11.75
C SER A 78 -5.52 6.15 -11.61
N GLN A 79 -6.21 6.72 -10.62
CA GLN A 79 -7.56 6.35 -10.19
C GLN A 79 -7.64 4.95 -9.54
N HIS A 80 -6.50 4.29 -9.30
CA HIS A 80 -6.43 3.12 -8.45
C HIS A 80 -6.69 3.50 -7.00
N ARG A 81 -7.15 2.54 -6.21
CA ARG A 81 -7.31 2.66 -4.76
C ARG A 81 -6.53 1.55 -4.07
N THR A 82 -6.12 1.81 -2.84
CA THR A 82 -5.46 0.78 -2.02
C THR A 82 -6.33 0.41 -0.82
N LEU A 83 -6.67 -0.87 -0.72
CA LEU A 83 -7.33 -1.47 0.44
C LEU A 83 -6.27 -2.12 1.32
N ARG A 84 -6.25 -1.77 2.60
CA ARG A 84 -5.25 -2.29 3.56
C ARG A 84 -5.94 -3.13 4.61
N LEU A 85 -5.30 -4.21 5.03
CA LEU A 85 -5.72 -5.00 6.20
C LEU A 85 -4.53 -5.36 7.07
N LEU A 86 -4.66 -5.11 8.36
CA LEU A 86 -3.70 -5.46 9.40
C LEU A 86 -4.33 -6.47 10.37
N PHE A 87 -3.76 -7.65 10.49
CA PHE A 87 -4.12 -8.62 11.51
C PHE A 87 -3.62 -8.20 12.89
N THR A 88 -4.47 -8.37 13.89
CA THR A 88 -4.18 -8.13 15.31
C THR A 88 -3.00 -8.98 15.79
N PRO A 89 -2.17 -8.48 16.71
CA PRO A 89 -0.95 -9.18 17.13
C PRO A 89 -1.21 -10.47 17.93
N ASP A 90 -2.36 -10.57 18.59
CA ASP A 90 -2.78 -11.69 19.43
C ASP A 90 -3.41 -12.85 18.64
N LEU A 91 -3.71 -12.67 17.35
CA LEU A 91 -4.21 -13.75 16.49
C LEU A 91 -3.21 -14.91 16.45
N PRO A 92 -3.60 -16.13 16.87
CA PRO A 92 -2.74 -17.31 16.85
C PRO A 92 -2.20 -17.61 15.45
N ALA A 93 -0.97 -18.14 15.37
CA ALA A 93 -0.28 -18.35 14.10
C ALA A 93 -1.05 -19.26 13.12
N SER A 94 -1.72 -20.31 13.61
CA SER A 94 -2.57 -21.19 12.78
C SER A 94 -3.74 -20.44 12.16
N ASP A 95 -4.36 -19.56 12.94
CA ASP A 95 -5.54 -18.81 12.53
C ASP A 95 -5.16 -17.67 11.60
N LEU A 96 -4.02 -17.03 11.85
CA LEU A 96 -3.38 -16.08 10.94
C LEU A 96 -3.11 -16.73 9.58
N GLN A 97 -2.47 -17.90 9.56
CA GLN A 97 -2.16 -18.60 8.31
C GLN A 97 -3.43 -18.92 7.51
N LEU A 98 -4.48 -19.38 8.19
CA LEU A 98 -5.77 -19.66 7.56
C LEU A 98 -6.43 -18.39 7.01
N ALA A 99 -6.48 -17.31 7.81
CA ALA A 99 -7.10 -16.05 7.42
C ALA A 99 -6.36 -15.36 6.27
N ALA A 100 -5.03 -15.25 6.38
CA ALA A 100 -4.18 -14.72 5.31
C ALA A 100 -4.28 -15.58 4.04
N GLY A 101 -4.38 -16.91 4.18
CA GLY A 101 -4.61 -17.82 3.07
C GLY A 101 -5.90 -17.52 2.31
N ARG A 102 -7.02 -17.30 3.03
CA ARG A 102 -8.30 -16.92 2.42
C ARG A 102 -8.22 -15.59 1.68
N ILE A 103 -7.59 -14.58 2.28
CA ILE A 103 -7.37 -13.28 1.63
C ILE A 103 -6.56 -13.45 0.34
N LYS A 104 -5.47 -14.22 0.37
CA LYS A 104 -4.66 -14.52 -0.83
C LYS A 104 -5.47 -15.22 -1.92
N THR A 105 -6.34 -16.16 -1.54
CA THR A 105 -7.24 -16.84 -2.48
C THR A 105 -8.17 -15.86 -3.17
N GLU A 106 -8.82 -14.95 -2.42
CA GLU A 106 -9.73 -13.97 -3.01
C GLU A 106 -9.02 -12.94 -3.88
N ILE A 107 -7.84 -12.45 -3.47
CA ILE A 107 -6.99 -11.58 -4.30
C ILE A 107 -6.68 -12.26 -5.64
N THR A 108 -6.28 -13.52 -5.60
CA THR A 108 -5.95 -14.31 -6.80
C THR A 108 -7.18 -14.52 -7.67
N ALA A 109 -8.33 -14.90 -7.08
CA ALA A 109 -9.57 -15.14 -7.81
C ALA A 109 -10.09 -13.88 -8.50
N ALA A 110 -9.92 -12.72 -7.88
CA ALA A 110 -10.29 -11.42 -8.43
C ALA A 110 -9.26 -10.86 -9.42
N GLY A 111 -8.09 -11.49 -9.57
CA GLY A 111 -7.01 -10.99 -10.43
C GLY A 111 -6.39 -9.67 -9.95
N LEU A 112 -6.46 -9.39 -8.64
CA LEU A 112 -5.92 -8.17 -8.04
C LEU A 112 -4.44 -8.33 -7.72
N LEU A 113 -3.76 -7.19 -7.59
CA LEU A 113 -2.38 -7.14 -7.12
C LEU A 113 -2.35 -6.89 -5.62
N SER A 114 -1.35 -7.46 -4.93
CA SER A 114 -1.17 -7.21 -3.50
C SER A 114 0.29 -7.26 -3.11
N GLU A 115 0.64 -6.49 -2.09
CA GLU A 115 1.92 -6.54 -1.41
C GLU A 115 1.71 -6.87 0.06
N TRP A 116 2.67 -7.60 0.63
CA TRP A 116 2.63 -8.03 2.03
C TRP A 116 3.85 -7.51 2.77
N ASN A 117 3.62 -6.94 3.95
CA ASN A 117 4.67 -6.59 4.91
C ASN A 117 4.63 -7.62 6.04
N GLY A 118 5.55 -8.59 5.97
CA GLY A 118 5.49 -9.78 6.80
C GLY A 118 4.21 -10.59 6.58
N GLU A 119 3.73 -11.25 7.63
CA GLU A 119 2.56 -12.13 7.55
C GLU A 119 1.23 -11.45 7.92
N ARG A 120 1.30 -10.25 8.52
CA ARG A 120 0.15 -9.62 9.18
C ARG A 120 -0.42 -8.42 8.45
N PHE A 121 0.30 -7.83 7.52
CA PHE A 121 -0.13 -6.62 6.86
C PHE A 121 -0.14 -6.78 5.34
N VAL A 122 -1.28 -6.48 4.72
CA VAL A 122 -1.47 -6.54 3.28
C VAL A 122 -2.01 -5.22 2.76
N ALA A 123 -1.45 -4.76 1.64
CA ALA A 123 -2.00 -3.69 0.83
C ALA A 123 -2.40 -4.27 -0.54
N VAL A 124 -3.65 -4.04 -0.94
CA VAL A 124 -4.24 -4.58 -2.17
C VAL A 124 -4.56 -3.42 -3.10
N ASP A 125 -4.12 -3.53 -4.35
CA ASP A 125 -4.47 -2.60 -5.41
C ASP A 125 -5.87 -2.93 -5.93
N VAL A 126 -6.71 -1.89 -6.05
CA VAL A 126 -8.07 -1.97 -6.57
C VAL A 126 -8.17 -1.01 -7.75
N PRO A 127 -8.11 -1.52 -8.99
CA PRO A 127 -8.29 -0.71 -10.19
C PRO A 127 -9.65 0.02 -10.22
N PRO A 128 -9.79 1.15 -10.96
CA PRO A 128 -10.99 1.99 -10.93
C PRO A 128 -12.30 1.28 -11.31
N ASN A 129 -12.23 0.20 -12.10
CA ASN A 129 -13.40 -0.57 -12.54
C ASN A 129 -13.56 -1.91 -11.81
N ALA A 130 -12.76 -2.16 -10.77
CA ALA A 130 -12.81 -3.38 -9.98
C ALA A 130 -13.72 -3.19 -8.76
N GLU A 131 -14.62 -4.15 -8.54
CA GLU A 131 -15.48 -4.25 -7.35
C GLU A 131 -15.11 -5.53 -6.59
N PRO A 132 -14.20 -5.46 -5.59
CA PRO A 132 -13.63 -6.64 -4.94
C PRO A 132 -14.55 -7.15 -3.81
N SER A 133 -15.82 -7.41 -4.11
CA SER A 133 -16.86 -7.69 -3.10
C SER A 133 -16.55 -8.91 -2.23
N GLU A 134 -16.07 -10.00 -2.81
CA GLU A 134 -15.73 -11.23 -2.07
C GLU A 134 -14.50 -11.04 -1.17
N LEU A 135 -13.46 -10.36 -1.69
CA LEU A 135 -12.30 -9.99 -0.89
C LEU A 135 -12.72 -9.13 0.31
N PHE A 136 -13.54 -8.11 0.06
CA PHE A 136 -14.02 -7.23 1.10
C PHE A 136 -14.84 -8.00 2.15
N ALA A 137 -15.72 -8.92 1.73
CA ALA A 137 -16.48 -9.77 2.65
C ALA A 137 -15.58 -10.65 3.53
N VAL A 138 -14.49 -11.20 2.99
CA VAL A 138 -13.51 -11.98 3.76
C VAL A 138 -12.75 -11.10 4.76
N MET A 139 -12.33 -9.90 4.35
CA MET A 139 -11.67 -8.94 5.24
C MET A 139 -12.60 -8.47 6.36
N GLU A 140 -13.84 -8.11 6.02
CA GLU A 140 -14.89 -7.68 6.94
C GLU A 140 -15.22 -8.77 7.96
N ALA A 141 -15.26 -10.04 7.54
CA ALA A 141 -15.46 -11.16 8.47
C ALA A 141 -14.31 -11.30 9.48
N ALA A 142 -13.06 -11.05 9.08
CA ALA A 142 -11.92 -11.05 9.99
C ALA A 142 -11.99 -9.87 10.99
N VAL A 143 -12.42 -8.69 10.55
CA VAL A 143 -12.64 -7.54 11.43
C VAL A 143 -13.76 -7.79 12.42
N ASN A 144 -14.90 -8.34 11.97
CA ASN A 144 -16.02 -8.66 12.85
C ASN A 144 -15.69 -9.75 13.88
N ALA A 145 -14.73 -10.62 13.58
CA ALA A 145 -14.19 -11.59 14.55
C ALA A 145 -13.19 -10.95 15.54
N GLY A 146 -12.88 -9.66 15.42
CA GLY A 146 -11.87 -8.97 16.22
C GLY A 146 -10.43 -9.34 15.85
N HIS A 147 -10.22 -9.97 14.69
CA HIS A 147 -8.91 -10.50 14.29
C HIS A 147 -8.09 -9.53 13.44
N ALA A 148 -8.70 -8.47 12.91
CA ALA A 148 -8.04 -7.53 12.01
C ALA A 148 -8.64 -6.13 12.08
N PHE A 149 -7.97 -5.19 11.41
CA PHE A 149 -8.47 -3.87 11.01
C PHE A 149 -8.31 -3.73 9.50
N TRP A 150 -9.23 -3.03 8.84
CA TRP A 150 -9.07 -2.66 7.43
C TRP A 150 -9.29 -1.16 7.23
N GLU A 151 -8.69 -0.60 6.18
CA GLU A 151 -8.93 0.78 5.77
C GLU A 151 -8.72 0.98 4.27
N TRP A 152 -9.27 2.08 3.75
CA TRP A 152 -8.93 2.62 2.44
C TRP A 152 -7.81 3.65 2.57
N ALA A 153 -6.72 3.49 1.82
CA ALA A 153 -5.58 4.42 1.83
C ALA A 153 -5.89 5.82 1.29
N ASN A 154 -7.03 5.99 0.62
CA ASN A 154 -7.53 7.29 0.16
C ASN A 154 -8.53 7.93 1.14
N ALA A 155 -8.63 7.43 2.37
CA ALA A 155 -9.41 8.08 3.43
C ALA A 155 -8.86 9.46 3.83
N MET A 156 -7.58 9.72 3.55
CA MET A 156 -6.92 11.00 3.71
C MET A 156 -6.18 11.38 2.42
N PRO A 157 -6.07 12.68 2.08
CA PRO A 157 -5.25 13.12 0.97
C PRO A 157 -3.76 12.91 1.28
N PHE A 158 -2.93 12.92 0.25
CA PHE A 158 -1.49 12.95 0.43
C PHE A 158 -1.07 14.24 1.11
N ALA A 159 -0.08 14.15 1.98
CA ALA A 159 0.55 15.26 2.66
C ALA A 159 2.05 14.97 2.80
N SER A 160 2.87 16.00 2.63
CA SER A 160 4.32 15.97 2.83
C SER A 160 4.71 17.05 3.84
N SER A 161 5.79 16.82 4.59
CA SER A 161 6.24 17.72 5.66
C SER A 161 6.99 18.97 5.16
N SER A 162 7.01 19.21 3.83
CA SER A 162 7.88 20.15 3.10
C SER A 162 9.38 19.86 3.19
#